data_AF-A0A9W4CGU0-F1
#
_entry.id   AF-A0A9W4CGU0-F1
#
_cell.length_a   1.000
_cell.length_b   1.000
_cell.length_c   1.000
_cell.angle_alpha   90.00
_cell.angle_beta   90.00
_cell.angle_gamma   90.00
#
_symmetry.space_group_name_H-M   'P 1'
#
loop_
_entity.id
_entity.type
_entity.pdbx_description
1 polymer ?
#
loop_
_entity_poly.entity_id
_entity_poly.type
_entity_poly.pdbx_seq_one_letter_code
_entity_poly.pdbx_strand_id
1 'polypeptide(L)' 'MNTKLVESLITIIESLSKEERTLLEQKLFLNLSYPSPEEIAYLADSEGTFNFLNHEPDLYTLEDGEEIKW' A
#
# COMPACT_ATOMS: atom_id res chain seq x y z
N MET A 1 7.61 24.93 12.08
CA MET A 1 6.25 24.37 12.20
C MET A 1 5.26 25.47 11.82
N ASN A 2 4.35 25.24 10.87
CA ASN A 2 3.44 26.28 10.38
C ASN A 2 2.18 26.36 11.28
N THR A 3 2.34 26.95 12.47
CA THR A 3 1.31 26.98 13.52
C THR A 3 0.05 27.73 13.10
N LYS A 4 0.20 28.81 12.32
CA LYS A 4 -0.91 29.59 11.79
C LYS A 4 -1.85 28.77 10.89
N LEU A 5 -1.27 27.88 10.08
CA LEU A 5 -2.06 26.98 9.24
C LEU A 5 -2.86 25.98 10.09
N VAL A 6 -2.23 25.43 11.13
CA VAL A 6 -2.85 24.45 12.04
C VAL A 6 -4.02 25.08 12.79
N GLU A 7 -3.85 26.29 13.34
CA GLU A 7 -4.91 27.01 14.05
C GLU A 7 -6.10 27.34 13.13
N SER A 8 -5.83 27.72 11.88
CA SER A 8 -6.88 27.97 10.91
C SER A 8 -7.67 26.71 10.57
N LEU A 9 -7.01 25.55 10.47
CA LEU A 9 -7.68 24.27 10.23
C LEU A 9 -8.57 23.87 11.41
N ILE A 10 -8.09 24.03 12.65
CA ILE A 10 -8.87 23.75 13.86
C ILE A 10 -10.15 24.59 13.87
N THR A 11 -10.03 25.90 13.58
CA THR A 11 -11.19 26.82 13.55
C THR A 11 -12.24 26.39 12.52
N ILE A 12 -11.79 25.94 11.34
CA ILE A 12 -12.68 25.44 10.29
C ILE A 12 -13.39 24.16 10.75
N ILE A 13 -12.66 23.20 11.33
CA ILE A 13 -13.21 21.93 11.84
C ILE A 13 -14.25 22.18 12.93
N GLU A 14 -14.01 23.14 13.81
CA GLU A 14 -14.94 23.53 14.87
C GLU A 14 -16.23 24.18 14.31
N SER A 15 -16.18 24.81 13.14
CA SER A 15 -17.35 25.41 12.50
C SER A 15 -18.29 24.41 11.80
N LEU A 16 -17.82 23.18 11.58
CA LEU A 16 -18.59 22.14 10.87
C LEU A 16 -19.77 21.61 11.71
N SER A 17 -20.86 21.28 11.02
CA SER A 17 -21.98 20.51 11.58
C SER A 17 -21.56 19.09 11.97
N LYS A 18 -22.41 18.37 12.72
CA LYS A 18 -22.11 17.02 13.18
C LYS A 18 -21.93 16.06 12.00
N GLU A 19 -22.78 16.20 10.98
CA GLU A 19 -22.77 15.40 9.76
C GLU A 19 -21.49 15.65 8.95
N GLU A 20 -21.08 16.92 8.81
CA GLU A 20 -19.84 17.31 8.13
C GLU A 20 -18.59 16.84 8.88
N ARG A 21 -18.59 16.89 10.22
CA ARG A 21 -17.50 16.33 11.03
C ARG A 21 -17.40 14.82 10.87
N THR A 22 -18.52 14.09 10.85
CA THR A 22 -18.52 12.65 10.60
C THR A 22 -17.97 12.32 9.20
N LEU A 23 -18.33 13.09 8.17
CA LEU A 23 -17.76 12.93 6.83
C LEU A 23 -16.26 13.23 6.80
N LEU A 24 -15.82 14.27 7.51
CA LEU A 24 -14.42 14.64 7.64
C LEU A 24 -13.62 13.52 8.34
N GLU A 25 -14.16 12.97 9.43
CA GLU A 25 -13.55 11.86 10.17
C GLU A 25 -13.40 10.62 9.29
N GLN A 26 -14.42 10.28 8.51
CA GLN A 26 -14.33 9.19 7.54
C GLN A 26 -13.22 9.45 6.52
N LYS A 27 -13.07 10.69 6.02
CA LYS A 27 -12.03 11.00 5.01
C LYS A 27 -10.62 11.07 5.57
N LEU A 28 -10.43 11.64 6.76
CA LEU A 28 -9.13 11.84 7.39
C LEU A 28 -8.64 10.60 8.15
N PHE A 29 -9.57 9.89 8.78
CA PHE A 29 -9.31 8.69 9.58
C PHE A 29 -9.92 7.46 8.94
N LEU A 30 -9.96 7.40 7.61
CA LEU A 30 -10.10 6.15 6.87
C LEU A 30 -8.96 5.24 7.36
N ASN A 31 -9.27 4.42 8.37
CA ASN A 31 -8.54 3.22 8.70
C ASN A 31 -8.79 2.26 7.55
N LEU A 32 -8.22 2.56 6.38
CA LEU A 32 -7.88 1.54 5.44
C LEU A 32 -6.87 0.70 6.21
N SER A 33 -7.35 -0.42 6.76
CA SER A 33 -6.44 -1.42 7.31
C SER A 33 -5.50 -1.74 6.17
N TYR A 34 -4.22 -1.39 6.35
CA TYR A 34 -3.23 -1.82 5.38
C TYR A 34 -3.32 -3.34 5.34
N PRO A 35 -3.45 -3.94 4.14
CA PRO A 35 -3.61 -5.37 4.04
C PRO A 35 -2.45 -6.04 4.79
N SER A 36 -2.76 -7.09 5.54
CA SER A 36 -1.74 -7.80 6.28
C SER A 36 -0.71 -8.39 5.30
N PRO A 37 0.52 -8.67 5.74
CA PRO A 37 1.50 -9.37 4.90
C PRO A 37 0.94 -10.66 4.28
N GLU A 38 0.07 -11.37 5.00
CA GLU A 38 -0.61 -12.58 4.53
C GLU A 38 -1.62 -12.28 3.41
N GLU A 39 -2.41 -11.21 3.54
CA GLU A 39 -3.36 -10.78 2.50
C GLU A 39 -2.63 -10.34 1.22
N ILE A 40 -1.49 -9.64 1.37
CA ILE A 40 -0.63 -9.24 0.24
C ILE A 40 -0.03 -10.47 -0.42
N ALA A 41 0.49 -11.42 0.36
CA ALA A 41 1.06 -12.66 -0.16
C ALA A 41 0.02 -13.50 -0.91
N TYR A 42 -1.19 -13.63 -0.35
CA TYR A 42 -2.31 -14.30 -0.99
C TYR A 42 -2.68 -13.66 -2.33
N LEU A 43 -2.79 -12.34 -2.39
CA LEU A 43 -3.08 -11.61 -3.64
C LEU A 43 -1.98 -11.83 -4.69
N ALA A 44 -0.72 -11.77 -4.28
CA ALA A 44 0.41 -11.98 -5.19
C ALA A 44 0.41 -13.41 -5.77
N ASP A 45 0.10 -14.41 -4.94
CA ASP A 45 -0.04 -15.81 -5.36
C ASP A 45 -1.27 -16.02 -6.26
N SER A 46 -2.44 -15.53 -5.86
CA SER A 46 -3.71 -15.74 -6.57
C SER A 46 -3.74 -15.10 -7.95
N GLU A 47 -3.09 -13.95 -8.11
CA GLU A 47 -2.98 -13.25 -9.40
C GLU A 47 -1.82 -13.79 -10.26
N GLY A 48 -1.11 -14.81 -9.77
CA GLY A 48 -0.01 -15.43 -10.51
C GLY A 48 1.21 -14.52 -10.66
N THR A 49 1.40 -13.56 -9.75
CA THR A 49 2.56 -12.66 -9.74
C THR A 49 3.86 -13.46 -9.68
N PHE A 50 3.84 -14.62 -9.04
CA PHE A 50 4.99 -15.52 -8.92
C PHE A 50 5.11 -16.57 -10.03
N ASN A 51 4.26 -16.52 -11.07
CA ASN A 51 4.34 -17.48 -12.19
C ASN A 51 5.66 -17.40 -12.98
N PHE A 52 6.42 -16.30 -12.85
CA PHE A 52 7.75 -16.23 -13.45
C PHE A 52 8.72 -17.27 -12.85
N LEU A 53 8.50 -17.70 -11.59
CA LEU A 53 9.28 -18.77 -10.95
C LEU A 53 9.07 -20.12 -11.64
N ASN A 54 7.92 -20.34 -12.29
CA ASN A 54 7.69 -21.58 -13.06
C ASN A 54 8.63 -21.71 -14.27
N HIS A 55 9.25 -20.61 -14.69
CA HIS A 55 10.20 -20.56 -15.79
C HIS A 55 11.61 -20.21 -15.29
N GLU A 56 11.87 -20.35 -13.99
CA GLU A 56 13.19 -20.12 -13.41
C GLU A 56 14.12 -21.27 -13.81
N PRO A 57 15.26 -20.99 -14.47
CA PRO A 57 16.33 -21.97 -14.68
C PRO A 57 16.80 -22.66 -13.40
N ASP A 58 17.04 -23.96 -13.47
CA ASP A 58 17.62 -24.73 -12.36
C ASP A 58 19.03 -24.25 -11.98
N LEU A 59 19.80 -23.81 -12.98
CA LEU A 59 21.17 -23.33 -12.81
C LEU A 59 21.44 -22.15 -13.73
N TYR A 60 22.17 -21.19 -13.17
CA TYR A 60 22.66 -20.01 -13.86
C TYR A 60 24.18 -20.05 -13.99
N THR A 61 24.70 -19.45 -15.06
CA THR A 61 26.13 -19.21 -15.24
C THR A 61 26.62 -18.13 -14.26
N LEU A 62 27.86 -18.26 -13.79
CA LEU A 62 28.47 -17.25 -12.90
C LEU A 62 28.94 -15.99 -13.66
N GLU A 63 29.08 -16.06 -14.97
CA GLU A 63 29.65 -14.99 -15.80
C GLU A 63 28.60 -13.95 -16.22
N ASP A 64 27.47 -14.41 -16.75
CA ASP A 64 26.39 -13.56 -17.29
C ASP A 64 25.03 -13.79 -16.60
N GLY A 65 24.89 -14.79 -15.74
CA GLY A 65 23.63 -15.07 -15.03
C GLY A 65 22.54 -15.62 -15.95
N GLU A 66 22.93 -16.18 -17.10
CA GLU A 66 22.05 -16.81 -18.06
C GLU A 66 21.79 -18.28 -17.71
N GLU A 67 20.69 -18.83 -18.23
CA GLU A 67 20.30 -20.24 -18.07
C GLU A 67 21.35 -21.21 -18.63
N ILE A 68 21.69 -22.27 -17.87
CA ILE A 68 22.45 -23.41 -18.39
C ILE A 68 21.50 -24.35 -19.17
N LYS A 69 21.72 -24.46 -20.48
CA LYS A 69 20.99 -25.38 -21.37
C LYS A 69 21.82 -26.65 -21.60
N TRP A 70 21.22 -27.83 -21.36
CA TRP A 70 21.84 -29.15 -21.56
C TRP A 70 21.67 -29.68 -22.99
#